data_AF-A0A4R3ZDG5-F1
#
_entry.id   AF-A0A4R3ZDG5-F1
#
_cell.length_a   1.000
_cell.length_b   1.000
_cell.length_c   1.000
_cell.angle_alpha   90.00
_cell.angle_beta   90.00
_cell.angle_gamma   90.00
#
_symmetry.space_group_name_H-M   'P 1'
#
loop_
_entity.id
_entity.type
_entity.pdbx_description
1 polymer ?
#
loop_
_entity_poly.entity_id
_entity_poly.type
_entity_poly.pdbx_seq_one_letter_code
_entity_poly.pdbx_strand_id
1 'polypeptide(L)'
;MNAEIVSRLEHSFIEEIPFSELPTVQDAIKIVNKAKDELSKIVYEKTYTEIINKARLGHTTFHIHLSDLELEGLSDDDFEAVFKLTFDSLKENGYEIPDATWDVSGFMVIIPQEFHKPT
;
A
#
# COMPACT_ATOMS: atom_id res chain seq x y z
N MET A 1 31.60 42.25 8.14
CA MET A 1 30.51 41.41 8.67
C MET A 1 29.69 40.95 7.47
N ASN A 2 29.64 39.64 7.29
CA ASN A 2 29.26 38.97 6.04
C ASN A 2 27.79 39.21 5.70
N ALA A 3 27.52 39.81 4.54
CA ALA A 3 26.21 39.87 3.90
C ALA A 3 25.79 38.52 3.28
N GLU A 4 26.20 37.41 3.91
CA GLU A 4 25.97 36.03 3.47
C GLU A 4 25.29 35.20 4.57
N ILE A 5 24.63 35.87 5.52
CA ILE A 5 23.69 35.24 6.47
C ILE A 5 22.36 36.02 6.41
N VAL A 6 21.97 36.51 5.23
CA VAL A 6 20.64 37.12 5.00
C VAL A 6 20.00 36.55 3.74
N SER A 7 20.41 35.34 3.34
CA SER A 7 19.82 34.60 2.21
C SER A 7 19.44 33.17 2.58
N ARG A 8 19.46 32.85 3.88
CA ARG A 8 19.07 31.54 4.43
C ARG A 8 17.87 31.60 5.38
N LEU A 9 17.10 32.68 5.33
CA LEU A 9 15.78 32.77 5.97
C LEU A 9 14.63 32.83 4.95
N GLU A 10 14.93 33.08 3.67
CA GLU A 10 13.90 33.05 2.60
C GLU A 10 13.61 31.63 2.06
N HIS A 11 14.29 30.60 2.58
CA HIS A 11 14.01 29.19 2.27
C HIS A 11 13.23 28.46 3.36
N SER A 12 12.77 29.17 4.40
CA SER A 12 11.82 28.64 5.39
C SER A 12 10.48 29.34 5.30
N PHE A 13 10.05 29.73 4.10
CA PHE A 13 8.62 29.81 3.86
C PHE A 13 8.12 28.36 3.75
N ILE A 14 7.78 27.82 4.91
CA ILE A 14 6.71 26.84 5.06
C ILE A 14 5.68 27.17 3.98
N GLU A 15 5.52 26.29 2.98
CA GLU A 15 4.36 26.33 2.09
C GLU A 15 3.14 26.11 2.99
N GLU A 16 2.65 27.22 3.51
CA GLU A 16 1.34 27.36 4.09
C GLU A 16 0.38 26.98 2.97
N ILE A 17 -0.12 25.75 2.99
CA ILE A 17 -1.06 25.24 1.98
C ILE A 17 -2.23 26.22 2.01
N PRO A 18 -2.39 27.10 1.00
CA PRO A 18 -3.40 28.11 1.06
C PRO A 18 -4.75 27.40 1.05
N PHE A 19 -5.57 27.70 2.04
CA PHE A 19 -6.92 27.18 2.07
C PHE A 19 -7.68 27.79 0.88
N SER A 20 -8.08 26.89 -0.03
CA SER A 20 -9.22 27.04 -0.95
C SER A 20 -8.96 27.59 -2.37
N GLU A 21 -8.25 26.83 -3.18
CA GLU A 21 -8.64 26.62 -4.59
C GLU A 21 -8.78 25.12 -4.84
N LEU A 22 -9.80 24.72 -5.62
CA LEU A 22 -9.91 23.33 -6.07
C LEU A 22 -8.63 23.00 -6.85
N PRO A 23 -8.00 21.83 -6.61
CA PRO A 23 -6.86 21.42 -7.42
C PRO A 23 -7.29 21.39 -8.89
N THR A 24 -6.38 21.73 -9.79
CA THR A 24 -6.64 21.50 -11.21
C THR A 24 -6.91 20.02 -11.44
N VAL A 25 -7.65 19.68 -12.50
CA VAL A 25 -7.90 18.26 -12.86
C VAL A 25 -6.59 17.48 -12.97
N GLN A 26 -5.54 18.10 -13.52
CA GLN A 26 -4.23 17.46 -13.66
C GLN A 26 -3.57 17.20 -12.29
N ASP A 27 -3.67 18.13 -11.35
CA ASP A 27 -3.11 17.95 -10.01
C ASP A 27 -3.91 16.91 -9.21
N ALA A 28 -5.24 16.92 -9.32
CA ALA A 28 -6.10 15.90 -8.73
C ALA A 28 -5.72 14.49 -9.23
N ILE A 29 -5.51 14.31 -10.54
CA ILE A 29 -5.06 13.04 -11.11
C ILE A 29 -3.71 12.60 -10.53
N LYS A 30 -2.75 13.53 -10.40
CA LYS A 30 -1.44 13.21 -9.80
C LYS A 30 -1.57 12.80 -8.34
N ILE A 31 -2.41 13.48 -7.57
CA ILE A 31 -2.69 13.14 -6.16
C ILE A 31 -3.28 11.73 -6.08
N VAL A 32 -4.27 11.43 -6.90
CA VAL A 32 -4.91 10.10 -6.96
C VAL A 32 -3.88 9.02 -7.30
N ASN A 33 -3.08 9.21 -8.35
CA ASN A 33 -2.07 8.22 -8.75
C ASN A 33 -1.00 8.01 -7.66
N LYS A 34 -0.56 9.08 -7.01
CA LYS A 34 0.38 8.98 -5.89
C LYS A 34 -0.25 8.26 -4.70
N ALA A 35 -1.51 8.55 -4.38
CA ALA A 35 -2.22 7.87 -3.30
C ALA A 35 -2.36 6.37 -3.55
N LYS A 36 -2.61 5.96 -4.81
CA LYS A 36 -2.65 4.54 -5.21
C LYS A 36 -1.30 3.84 -4.99
N ASP A 37 -0.20 4.45 -5.44
CA ASP A 37 1.16 3.90 -5.23
C ASP A 37 1.50 3.75 -3.74
N GLU A 38 1.16 4.74 -2.92
CA GLU A 38 1.35 4.67 -1.48
C GLU A 38 0.45 3.60 -0.84
N LEU A 39 -0.79 3.48 -1.29
CA LEU A 39 -1.71 2.45 -0.81
C LEU A 39 -1.21 1.04 -1.13
N SER A 40 -0.68 0.80 -2.34
CA SER A 40 -0.02 -0.47 -2.69
C SER A 40 1.11 -0.81 -1.73
N LYS A 41 1.94 0.18 -1.34
CA LYS A 41 3.02 -0.03 -0.37
C LYS A 41 2.48 -0.36 1.02
N ILE A 42 1.44 0.34 1.47
CA ILE A 42 0.82 0.08 2.77
C ILE A 42 0.24 -1.34 2.84
N VAL A 43 -0.46 -1.78 1.79
CA VAL A 43 -0.98 -3.15 1.68
C VAL A 43 0.16 -4.17 1.75
N TYR A 44 1.24 -3.93 1.00
CA TYR A 44 2.42 -4.78 1.02
C TYR A 44 3.05 -4.87 2.43
N GLU A 45 3.33 -3.74 3.07
CA GLU A 45 3.97 -3.70 4.40
C GLU A 45 3.10 -4.36 5.49
N LYS A 46 1.80 -4.06 5.51
CA LYS A 46 0.85 -4.68 6.45
C LYS A 46 0.79 -6.20 6.26
N THR A 47 0.72 -6.65 5.02
CA THR A 47 0.67 -8.07 4.68
C THR A 47 1.90 -8.81 5.20
N TYR A 48 3.09 -8.34 4.87
CA TYR A 48 4.34 -8.99 5.30
C TYR A 48 4.51 -8.98 6.82
N THR A 49 4.13 -7.87 7.48
CA THR A 49 4.16 -7.76 8.93
C THR A 49 3.27 -8.81 9.58
N GLU A 50 2.03 -8.96 9.09
CA GLU A 50 1.09 -9.95 9.62
C GLU A 50 1.54 -11.38 9.31
N ILE A 51 2.07 -11.66 8.11
CA ILE A 51 2.65 -12.98 7.79
C ILE A 51 3.75 -13.35 8.77
N ILE A 52 4.72 -12.47 9.03
CA ILE A 52 5.82 -12.72 9.96
C ILE A 52 5.27 -12.98 11.37
N ASN A 53 4.28 -12.19 11.80
CA ASN A 53 3.64 -12.35 13.10
C ASN A 53 2.95 -13.71 13.23
N LYS A 54 2.10 -14.07 12.26
CA LYS A 54 1.33 -15.33 12.25
C LYS A 54 2.22 -16.55 12.09
N ALA A 55 3.23 -16.49 11.23
CA ALA A 55 4.21 -17.56 11.06
C ALA A 55 5.01 -17.83 12.34
N ARG A 56 5.41 -16.77 13.09
CA ARG A 56 6.08 -16.92 14.40
C ARG A 56 5.21 -17.61 15.45
N LEU A 57 3.89 -17.52 15.32
CA LEU A 57 2.91 -18.21 16.15
C LEU A 57 2.60 -19.63 15.65
N GLY A 58 3.22 -20.07 14.54
CA GLY A 58 2.99 -21.38 13.94
C GLY A 58 1.72 -21.47 13.09
N HIS A 59 1.08 -20.34 12.76
CA HIS A 59 -0.09 -20.34 11.90
C HIS A 59 0.32 -20.52 10.44
N THR A 60 -0.36 -21.42 9.74
CA THR A 60 -0.13 -21.73 8.31
C THR A 60 -1.26 -21.24 7.41
N THR A 61 -2.39 -20.85 7.99
CA THR A 61 -3.53 -20.25 7.28
C THR A 61 -4.09 -19.13 8.14
N PHE A 62 -4.21 -17.94 7.57
CA PHE A 62 -4.69 -16.76 8.29
C PHE A 62 -5.21 -15.70 7.34
N HIS A 63 -6.05 -14.81 7.87
CA HIS A 63 -6.61 -13.68 7.14
C HIS A 63 -5.79 -12.42 7.38
N ILE A 64 -5.49 -11.67 6.32
CA ILE A 64 -4.90 -10.35 6.36
C ILE A 64 -6.04 -9.34 6.40
N HIS A 65 -6.17 -8.60 7.49
CA HIS A 65 -7.24 -7.62 7.66
C HIS A 65 -6.82 -6.24 7.15
N LEU A 66 -7.60 -5.67 6.23
CA LEU A 66 -7.36 -4.36 5.61
C LEU A 66 -8.53 -3.40 5.74
N SER A 67 -9.55 -3.71 6.55
CA SER A 67 -10.73 -2.86 6.77
C SER A 67 -10.41 -1.43 7.25
N ASP A 68 -9.21 -1.22 7.82
CA ASP A 68 -8.66 0.07 8.22
C ASP A 68 -8.26 0.98 7.04
N LEU A 69 -8.18 0.44 5.81
CA LEU A 69 -7.75 1.16 4.60
C LEU A 69 -8.91 1.70 3.75
N GLU A 70 -10.17 1.48 4.15
CA GLU A 70 -11.37 2.05 3.51
C GLU A 70 -11.40 1.86 1.96
N LEU A 71 -11.18 0.63 1.49
CA LEU A 71 -11.01 0.33 0.06
C LEU A 71 -12.30 0.38 -0.79
N GLU A 72 -13.46 0.56 -0.16
CA GLU A 72 -14.80 0.53 -0.78
C GLU A 72 -15.05 1.59 -1.86
N GLY A 73 -14.19 2.62 -1.92
CA GLY A 73 -14.30 3.71 -2.89
C GLY A 73 -13.46 3.55 -4.17
N LEU A 74 -12.66 2.49 -4.28
CA LEU A 74 -11.83 2.24 -5.45
C LEU A 74 -12.67 1.66 -6.60
N SER A 75 -12.30 2.03 -7.83
CA SER A 75 -12.80 1.29 -9.01
C SER A 75 -12.19 -0.11 -9.03
N ASP A 76 -12.83 -1.09 -9.68
CA ASP A 76 -12.31 -2.46 -9.76
C ASP A 76 -10.85 -2.50 -10.26
N ASP A 77 -10.52 -1.77 -11.34
CA ASP A 77 -9.16 -1.71 -11.90
C ASP A 77 -8.13 -1.14 -10.89
N ASP A 78 -8.52 -0.13 -10.12
CA ASP A 78 -7.68 0.48 -9.11
C ASP A 78 -7.51 -0.41 -7.89
N PHE A 79 -8.58 -1.11 -7.51
CA PHE A 79 -8.55 -2.12 -6.47
C PHE A 79 -7.56 -3.22 -6.85
N GLU A 80 -7.69 -3.83 -8.03
CA GLU A 80 -6.75 -4.86 -8.50
C GLU A 80 -5.30 -4.34 -8.57
N ALA A 81 -5.10 -3.12 -9.07
CA ALA A 81 -3.77 -2.51 -9.17
C ALA A 81 -3.10 -2.34 -7.80
N VAL A 82 -3.86 -2.01 -6.76
CA VAL A 82 -3.34 -1.85 -5.40
C VAL A 82 -2.73 -3.14 -4.86
N PHE A 83 -3.36 -4.30 -5.12
CA PHE A 83 -2.91 -5.60 -4.62
C PHE A 83 -1.84 -6.26 -5.49
N LYS A 84 -1.69 -5.83 -6.74
CA LYS A 84 -0.80 -6.45 -7.73
C LYS A 84 0.60 -6.70 -7.19
N LEU A 85 1.25 -5.68 -6.62
CA LEU A 85 2.60 -5.79 -6.04
C LEU A 85 2.67 -6.90 -4.97
N THR A 86 1.68 -6.93 -4.08
CA THR A 86 1.61 -7.88 -2.97
C THR A 86 1.37 -9.30 -3.47
N PHE A 87 0.41 -9.49 -4.38
CA PHE A 87 0.04 -10.81 -4.86
C PHE A 87 1.11 -11.44 -5.77
N ASP A 88 1.71 -10.65 -6.66
CA ASP A 88 2.86 -11.09 -7.46
C ASP A 88 3.99 -11.56 -6.52
N SER A 89 4.35 -10.75 -5.52
CA SER A 89 5.42 -11.11 -4.59
C SER A 89 5.10 -12.35 -3.74
N LEU A 90 3.88 -12.46 -3.20
CA LEU A 90 3.45 -13.63 -2.45
C LEU A 90 3.51 -14.90 -3.30
N LYS A 91 3.02 -14.85 -4.54
CA LYS A 91 3.07 -15.97 -5.47
C LYS A 91 4.50 -16.36 -5.84
N GLU A 92 5.37 -15.39 -6.11
CA GLU A 92 6.80 -15.62 -6.37
C GLU A 92 7.52 -16.28 -5.19
N ASN A 93 7.08 -16.00 -3.97
CA ASN A 93 7.61 -16.58 -2.73
C ASN A 93 6.89 -17.88 -2.30
N GLY A 94 5.96 -18.39 -3.10
CA GLY A 94 5.29 -19.68 -2.88
C GLY A 94 4.14 -19.64 -1.86
N TYR A 95 3.58 -18.47 -1.56
CA TYR A 95 2.33 -18.38 -0.80
C TYR A 95 1.13 -18.59 -1.71
N GLU A 96 0.05 -19.15 -1.16
CA GLU A 96 -1.22 -19.32 -1.88
C GLU A 96 -2.25 -18.30 -1.38
N ILE A 97 -3.02 -17.73 -2.31
CA ILE A 97 -4.07 -16.74 -2.07
C ILE A 97 -5.35 -17.26 -2.74
N PRO A 98 -6.35 -17.72 -1.97
CA PRO A 98 -7.60 -18.18 -2.54
C PRO A 98 -8.42 -17.00 -3.06
N ASP A 99 -8.71 -16.99 -4.36
CA ASP A 99 -9.50 -15.94 -5.05
C ASP A 99 -10.82 -15.62 -4.33
N ALA A 100 -11.51 -16.66 -3.85
CA ALA A 100 -12.80 -16.54 -3.16
C ALA A 100 -12.75 -15.81 -1.81
N THR A 101 -11.57 -15.47 -1.31
CA THR A 101 -11.38 -14.79 -0.01
C THR A 101 -10.98 -13.33 -0.15
N TRP A 102 -10.73 -12.85 -1.37
CA TRP A 102 -10.28 -11.49 -1.62
C TRP A 102 -11.46 -10.53 -1.76
N ASP A 103 -11.47 -9.49 -0.93
CA ASP A 103 -12.48 -8.44 -0.88
C ASP A 103 -11.88 -7.16 -0.26
N VAL A 104 -12.63 -6.05 -0.24
CA VAL A 104 -12.27 -4.78 0.43
C VAL A 104 -11.85 -4.95 1.90
N SER A 105 -12.31 -6.00 2.58
CA SER A 105 -11.93 -6.29 3.96
C SER A 105 -10.55 -6.96 4.11
N GLY A 106 -9.99 -7.51 3.03
CA GLY A 106 -8.73 -8.24 3.04
C GLY A 106 -8.72 -9.52 2.21
N PHE A 107 -7.86 -10.46 2.57
CA PHE A 107 -7.71 -11.74 1.87
C PHE A 107 -7.08 -12.81 2.76
N MET A 108 -7.24 -14.08 2.39
CA MET A 108 -6.59 -15.21 3.06
C MET A 108 -5.22 -15.49 2.46
N VAL A 109 -4.26 -15.83 3.33
CA VAL A 109 -2.93 -16.32 2.95
C VAL A 109 -2.72 -17.72 3.51
N ILE A 110 -2.18 -18.61 2.68
CA ILE A 110 -1.82 -19.97 3.04
C ILE A 110 -0.31 -20.16 2.83
N ILE A 111 0.35 -20.72 3.84
CA ILE A 111 1.74 -21.16 3.81
C ILE A 111 1.72 -22.66 3.51
N PRO A 112 2.05 -23.09 2.28
CA PRO A 112 2.04 -24.50 1.95
C PRO A 112 3.05 -25.27 2.81
N GLN A 113 2.68 -26.48 3.22
CA GLN A 113 3.56 -27.36 4.00
C GLN A 113 4.63 -28.04 3.13
N GLU A 114 4.48 -27.98 1.80
CA GLU A 114 5.43 -28.52 0.82
C GLU A 114 5.68 -27.46 -0.27
N PHE A 115 6.94 -27.02 -0.42
CA PHE A 115 7.30 -25.99 -1.41
C PHE A 115 7.30 -26.59 -2.83
N HIS A 116 6.23 -26.34 -3.57
CA HIS A 116 6.17 -26.66 -4.99
C HIS A 116 6.54 -25.41 -5.79
N LYS A 117 7.63 -25.46 -6.56
CA LYS A 117 7.96 -24.38 -7.50
C LYS A 117 6.81 -24.21 -8.49
N PRO A 118 6.26 -23.00 -8.69
CA PRO A 118 5.34 -22.77 -9.79
C PRO A 118 6.07 -23.11 -11.10
N THR A 119 5.40 -23.90 -11.95
CA THR A 119 5.93 -24.40 -13.22
C THR A 119 5.71 -23.38 -14.34
#